data_AF-A0A2L2NRP1-F1
#
_entry.id   AF-A0A2L2NRP1-F1
#
_cell.length_a   1.000
_cell.length_b   1.000
_cell.length_c   1.000
_cell.angle_alpha   90.00
_cell.angle_beta   90.00
_cell.angle_gamma   90.00
#
_symmetry.space_group_name_H-M   'P 1'
#
loop_
_entity.id
_entity.type
_entity.pdbx_description
1 polymer ?
#
loop_
_entity_poly.entity_id
_entity_poly.type
_entity_poly.pdbx_seq_one_letter_code
_entity_poly.pdbx_strand_id
1 'polypeptide(L)'
;MLNFILIANPENRRVGFFQQALTHFNLPRATVVDYADLISGKQTLAQFNAPNTIIRFDSPEKNFDIDKAIIGEGSGEWGVGNGEIFNHQRISKEAATKLEFDKGLILYPRQWYLGWRYLLQKWESQLTPLQGYFMNHPQDIAVMFDKPACHERFKGYNIPVPRSLGKIHNYEHLREQMQTQGIERVFVKLSHGSAASGVVAYRANSRFESAITTVEQVRENGETLLYNSRKIRHYTHREEIADIINILTAEGVQVEEWLPKANLQGCGFDVRVVVIDGEAQHIVVRLGKSPMTNLHLGNERGDTEEFLAKVGIENWEMMKRTCEQAAALFTNSLYCGVDLLILPDWKTHAILEINAFGDLLPGILWNEMDTYTSEVKAILERTAEAQRTQRIKRNF
;
A
#
# COMPACT_ATOMS: atom_id res chain seq x y z
N MET A 1 -32.49 0.24 5.65
CA MET A 1 -31.38 0.18 6.62
C MET A 1 -30.13 -0.21 5.85
N LEU A 2 -28.97 0.38 6.17
CA LEU A 2 -27.73 0.01 5.49
C LEU A 2 -27.23 -1.34 5.99
N ASN A 3 -26.77 -2.17 5.06
CA ASN A 3 -26.18 -3.47 5.35
C ASN A 3 -24.67 -3.39 5.06
N PHE A 4 -23.83 -3.73 6.04
CA PHE A 4 -22.38 -3.69 5.87
C PHE A 4 -21.82 -5.10 5.69
N ILE A 5 -21.05 -5.29 4.63
CA ILE A 5 -20.29 -6.51 4.36
C ILE A 5 -18.81 -6.19 4.50
N LEU A 6 -18.14 -6.86 5.43
CA LEU A 6 -16.71 -6.74 5.65
C LEU A 6 -16.00 -7.98 5.13
N ILE A 7 -15.19 -7.82 4.09
CA ILE A 7 -14.36 -8.87 3.53
C ILE A 7 -12.96 -8.76 4.16
N ALA A 8 -12.63 -9.70 5.04
CA ALA A 8 -11.41 -9.64 5.84
C ALA A 8 -11.06 -11.02 6.42
N ASN A 9 -9.81 -11.17 6.85
CA ASN A 9 -9.39 -12.26 7.73
C ASN A 9 -10.08 -12.08 9.11
N PRO A 10 -10.98 -12.99 9.56
CA PRO A 10 -11.80 -12.78 10.76
C PRO A 10 -11.00 -12.56 12.06
N GLU A 11 -9.79 -13.11 12.15
CA GLU A 11 -8.87 -12.98 13.27
C GLU A 11 -8.17 -11.61 13.34
N ASN A 12 -8.27 -10.80 12.28
CA ASN A 12 -7.59 -9.52 12.20
C ASN A 12 -8.26 -8.48 13.12
N ARG A 13 -7.48 -7.83 13.98
CA ARG A 13 -7.98 -6.78 14.88
C ARG A 13 -8.72 -5.63 14.17
N ARG A 14 -8.46 -5.41 12.88
CA ARG A 14 -9.17 -4.44 12.04
C ARG A 14 -10.68 -4.72 11.97
N VAL A 15 -11.08 -5.98 12.02
CA VAL A 15 -12.49 -6.39 12.13
C VAL A 15 -13.12 -5.83 13.41
N GLY A 16 -12.42 -5.95 14.54
CA GLY A 16 -12.87 -5.42 15.83
C GLY A 16 -13.10 -3.91 15.80
N PHE A 17 -12.13 -3.15 15.27
CA PHE A 17 -12.23 -1.69 15.17
C PHE A 17 -13.38 -1.24 14.26
N PHE A 18 -13.56 -1.88 13.11
CA PHE A 18 -14.67 -1.55 12.23
C PHE A 18 -16.03 -1.84 12.88
N GLN A 19 -16.17 -2.96 13.59
CA GLN A 19 -17.40 -3.30 14.31
C GLN A 19 -17.70 -2.32 15.46
N GLN A 20 -16.66 -1.81 16.14
CA GLN A 20 -16.80 -0.75 17.14
C GLN A 20 -17.27 0.56 16.52
N ALA A 21 -16.70 0.95 15.38
CA ALA A 21 -17.14 2.13 14.62
C ALA A 21 -18.61 2.03 14.18
N LEU A 22 -19.07 0.87 13.72
CA LEU A 22 -20.50 0.67 13.41
C LEU A 22 -21.38 0.81 14.67
N THR A 23 -20.93 0.25 15.80
CA THR A 23 -21.64 0.35 17.08
C THR A 23 -21.76 1.79 17.55
N HIS A 24 -20.71 2.61 17.35
CA HIS A 24 -20.71 4.05 17.69
C HIS A 24 -21.87 4.80 17.02
N PHE A 25 -22.24 4.42 15.80
CA PHE A 25 -23.37 5.00 15.06
C PHE A 25 -24.70 4.23 15.23
N ASN A 26 -24.78 3.33 16.21
CA ASN A 26 -25.96 2.45 16.44
C ASN A 26 -26.34 1.62 15.21
N LEU A 27 -25.37 1.25 14.38
CA LEU A 27 -25.59 0.41 13.21
C LEU A 27 -25.51 -1.08 13.57
N PRO A 28 -26.21 -1.95 12.83
CA PRO A 28 -25.98 -3.38 12.92
C PRO A 28 -24.52 -3.73 12.65
N ARG A 29 -24.05 -4.82 13.27
CA ARG A 29 -22.73 -5.39 12.98
C ARG A 29 -22.61 -5.76 11.51
N ALA A 30 -21.43 -5.53 10.93
CA ALA A 30 -21.16 -6.00 9.58
C ALA A 30 -21.17 -7.53 9.53
N THR A 31 -21.71 -8.09 8.45
CA THR A 31 -21.49 -9.49 8.09
C THR A 31 -20.03 -9.63 7.65
N VAL A 32 -19.28 -10.45 8.38
CA VAL A 32 -17.87 -10.72 8.05
C VAL A 32 -17.81 -11.89 7.08
N VAL A 33 -17.12 -11.69 5.96
CA VAL A 33 -16.90 -12.67 4.91
C VAL A 33 -15.42 -12.97 4.84
N ASP A 34 -15.06 -14.23 5.07
CA ASP A 34 -13.66 -14.69 5.08
C ASP A 34 -13.11 -14.75 3.65
N TYR A 35 -11.89 -14.25 3.44
CA TYR A 35 -11.16 -14.40 2.19
C TYR A 35 -11.02 -15.88 1.79
N ALA A 36 -10.79 -16.80 2.74
CA ALA A 36 -10.65 -18.22 2.45
C ALA A 36 -11.90 -18.80 1.77
N ASP A 37 -13.08 -18.43 2.26
CA ASP A 37 -14.36 -18.87 1.71
C ASP A 37 -14.65 -18.27 0.34
N LEU A 38 -14.28 -17.00 0.11
CA LEU A 38 -14.45 -16.34 -1.18
C LEU A 38 -13.48 -16.87 -2.24
N ILE A 39 -12.22 -17.13 -1.88
CA ILE A 39 -11.23 -17.67 -2.81
C ILE A 39 -11.61 -19.11 -3.20
N SER A 40 -12.00 -19.93 -2.22
CA SER A 40 -12.42 -21.31 -2.46
C SER A 40 -13.79 -21.44 -3.13
N GLY A 41 -14.58 -20.37 -3.19
CA GLY A 41 -15.93 -20.36 -3.76
C GLY A 41 -17.01 -20.97 -2.85
N LYS A 42 -16.70 -21.24 -1.57
CA LYS A 42 -17.70 -21.61 -0.55
C LYS A 42 -18.70 -20.48 -0.31
N GLN A 43 -18.26 -19.24 -0.48
CA GLN A 43 -19.11 -18.05 -0.49
C GLN A 43 -18.91 -17.27 -1.79
N THR A 44 -19.93 -16.50 -2.17
CA THR A 44 -19.89 -15.59 -3.31
C THR A 44 -20.38 -14.21 -2.89
N LEU A 45 -19.93 -13.15 -3.55
CA LEU A 45 -20.44 -11.81 -3.30
C LEU A 45 -21.82 -11.56 -3.93
N ALA A 46 -22.23 -12.41 -4.88
CA ALA A 46 -23.55 -12.32 -5.51
C ALA A 46 -24.71 -12.35 -4.51
N GLN A 47 -24.56 -13.08 -3.39
CA GLN A 47 -25.57 -13.14 -2.32
C GLN A 47 -25.77 -11.80 -1.59
N PHE A 48 -24.81 -10.87 -1.72
CA PHE A 48 -24.84 -9.54 -1.13
C PHE A 48 -25.18 -8.45 -2.16
N ASN A 49 -25.53 -8.83 -3.39
CA ASN A 49 -26.00 -7.91 -4.43
C ASN A 49 -27.43 -7.47 -4.13
N ALA A 50 -27.59 -6.56 -3.18
CA ALA A 50 -28.87 -6.03 -2.73
C ALA A 50 -28.76 -4.52 -2.45
N PRO A 51 -29.82 -3.73 -2.71
CA PRO A 51 -29.81 -2.28 -2.46
C PRO A 51 -29.42 -1.92 -1.01
N ASN A 52 -28.76 -0.78 -0.84
CA ASN A 52 -28.27 -0.29 0.47
C ASN A 52 -27.19 -1.19 1.11
N THR A 53 -26.47 -1.99 0.31
CA THR A 53 -25.32 -2.76 0.79
C THR A 53 -24.03 -1.96 0.60
N ILE A 54 -23.23 -1.86 1.67
CA ILE A 54 -21.90 -1.27 1.66
C ILE A 54 -20.88 -2.39 1.82
N ILE A 55 -19.93 -2.49 0.91
CA ILE A 55 -18.90 -3.52 0.89
C ILE A 55 -17.56 -2.88 1.22
N ARG A 56 -16.86 -3.46 2.19
CA ARG A 56 -15.50 -3.07 2.59
C ARG A 56 -14.57 -4.26 2.43
N PHE A 57 -13.56 -4.10 1.58
CA PHE A 57 -12.36 -4.94 1.64
C PHE A 57 -11.43 -4.39 2.72
N ASP A 58 -10.85 -5.29 3.52
CA ASP A 58 -9.74 -4.96 4.41
C ASP A 58 -8.47 -5.72 3.98
N SER A 59 -7.33 -5.37 4.55
CA SER A 59 -6.03 -5.96 4.21
C SER A 59 -6.05 -7.50 4.36
N PRO A 60 -5.65 -8.25 3.31
CA PRO A 60 -5.53 -9.71 3.37
C PRO A 60 -4.26 -10.18 4.10
N GLU A 61 -3.40 -9.26 4.56
CA GLU A 61 -2.09 -9.57 5.12
C GLU A 61 -2.16 -10.37 6.45
N LYS A 62 -1.00 -10.96 6.79
CA LYS A 62 -0.74 -11.72 8.03
C LYS A 62 -1.49 -13.05 8.13
N ASN A 63 -1.96 -13.58 7.01
CA ASN A 63 -2.51 -14.92 6.92
C ASN A 63 -1.86 -15.67 5.74
N PHE A 64 -0.97 -16.61 6.06
CA PHE A 64 -0.17 -17.30 5.05
C PHE A 64 -1.00 -18.24 4.16
N ASP A 65 -2.09 -18.82 4.69
CA ASP A 65 -2.97 -19.65 3.87
C ASP A 65 -3.71 -18.83 2.81
N ILE A 66 -4.08 -17.59 3.16
CA ILE A 66 -4.61 -16.62 2.20
C ILE A 66 -3.54 -16.20 1.19
N ASP A 67 -2.31 -15.92 1.63
CA ASP A 67 -1.20 -15.59 0.71
C ASP A 67 -0.96 -16.70 -0.31
N LYS A 68 -0.93 -17.97 0.12
CA LYS A 68 -0.81 -19.13 -0.78
C LYS A 68 -1.97 -19.23 -1.76
N ALA A 69 -3.19 -19.01 -1.30
CA ALA A 69 -4.38 -19.09 -2.13
C ALA A 69 -4.36 -17.97 -3.20
N ILE A 70 -3.99 -16.74 -2.83
CA ILE A 70 -3.80 -15.62 -3.75
C ILE A 70 -2.70 -15.92 -4.77
N ILE A 71 -1.53 -16.39 -4.32
CA ILE A 71 -0.44 -16.82 -5.22
C ILE A 71 -0.94 -17.87 -6.20
N GLY A 72 -1.69 -18.86 -5.73
CA GLY A 72 -2.25 -19.93 -6.56
C GLY A 72 -3.19 -19.40 -7.65
N GLU A 73 -4.05 -18.43 -7.36
CA GLU A 73 -4.89 -17.79 -8.39
C GLU A 73 -4.07 -17.00 -9.43
N GLY A 74 -2.94 -16.42 -9.00
CA GLY A 74 -2.02 -15.71 -9.89
C GLY A 74 -1.34 -16.58 -10.95
N SER A 75 -1.38 -17.92 -10.83
CA SER A 75 -0.73 -18.80 -11.81
C SER A 75 -1.41 -18.78 -13.19
N GLY A 76 -2.71 -18.47 -13.25
CA GLY A 76 -3.47 -18.33 -14.50
C GLY A 76 -3.17 -17.03 -15.25
N GLU A 77 -2.51 -16.07 -14.59
CA GLU A 77 -2.38 -14.68 -15.03
C GLU A 77 -0.97 -14.34 -15.54
N TRP A 78 -0.09 -15.33 -15.73
CA TRP A 78 1.32 -15.13 -16.13
C TRP A 78 1.52 -14.35 -17.43
N GLY A 79 0.51 -14.33 -18.32
CA GLY A 79 0.51 -13.56 -19.57
C GLY A 79 -0.17 -12.19 -19.49
N VAL A 80 -0.77 -11.83 -18.36
CA VAL A 80 -1.56 -10.59 -18.21
C VAL A 80 -0.69 -9.45 -17.70
N GLY A 81 0.06 -8.88 -18.64
CA GLY A 81 0.75 -7.59 -18.55
C GLY A 81 0.66 -6.91 -19.92
N ASN A 82 0.97 -5.61 -20.01
CA ASN A 82 0.94 -4.84 -21.26
C ASN A 82 2.03 -5.28 -22.28
N GLY A 83 2.11 -6.57 -22.61
CA GLY A 83 3.20 -7.17 -23.41
C GLY A 83 4.51 -7.38 -22.63
N GLU A 84 4.51 -7.20 -21.31
CA GLU A 84 5.73 -7.29 -20.49
C GLU A 84 6.00 -8.71 -19.99
N ILE A 85 7.07 -9.33 -20.49
CA ILE A 85 7.56 -10.62 -20.00
C ILE A 85 8.44 -10.36 -18.78
N PHE A 86 7.88 -10.47 -17.58
CA PHE A 86 8.66 -10.53 -16.34
C PHE A 86 9.20 -11.94 -16.13
N ASN A 87 10.50 -12.03 -15.82
CA ASN A 87 11.15 -13.28 -15.37
C ASN A 87 10.95 -13.50 -13.86
N HIS A 88 9.76 -13.15 -13.36
CA HIS A 88 9.38 -13.34 -11.97
C HIS A 88 9.29 -14.82 -11.62
N GLN A 89 9.45 -15.14 -10.35
CA GLN A 89 9.21 -16.48 -9.82
C GLN A 89 7.79 -16.92 -10.15
N ARG A 90 7.63 -18.19 -10.54
CA ARG A 90 6.33 -18.77 -10.91
C ARG A 90 6.11 -20.10 -10.22
N ILE A 91 4.89 -20.33 -9.77
CA ILE A 91 4.47 -21.60 -9.17
C ILE A 91 3.05 -21.94 -9.59
N SER A 92 2.76 -23.21 -9.88
CA SER A 92 1.39 -23.62 -10.24
C SER A 92 0.45 -23.47 -9.04
N LYS A 93 -0.85 -23.40 -9.31
CA LYS A 93 -1.88 -23.40 -8.27
C LYS A 93 -1.75 -24.59 -7.32
N GLU A 94 -1.52 -25.79 -7.85
CA GLU A 94 -1.37 -27.03 -7.06
C GLU A 94 -0.13 -26.98 -6.18
N ALA A 95 1.00 -26.49 -6.71
CA ALA A 95 2.24 -26.38 -5.95
C ALA A 95 2.16 -25.28 -4.88
N ALA A 96 1.46 -24.17 -5.15
CA ALA A 96 1.24 -23.10 -4.18
C ALA A 96 0.53 -23.59 -2.90
N THR A 97 -0.38 -24.57 -3.01
CA THR A 97 -1.05 -25.16 -1.83
C THR A 97 -0.09 -25.85 -0.85
N LYS A 98 1.08 -26.27 -1.35
CA LYS A 98 2.09 -27.02 -0.58
C LYS A 98 3.19 -26.14 -0.02
N LEU A 99 3.14 -24.82 -0.24
CA LEU A 99 4.10 -23.91 0.34
C LEU A 99 4.04 -23.97 1.87
N GLU A 100 5.21 -23.96 2.48
CA GLU A 100 5.38 -23.96 3.94
C GLU A 100 5.64 -22.54 4.43
N PHE A 101 5.11 -22.22 5.61
CA PHE A 101 5.31 -20.90 6.18
C PHE A 101 6.76 -20.74 6.61
N ASP A 102 7.47 -19.87 5.92
CA ASP A 102 8.81 -19.44 6.30
C ASP A 102 8.80 -17.93 6.60
N LYS A 103 9.12 -17.60 7.84
CA LYS A 103 8.89 -16.26 8.39
C LYS A 103 9.82 -15.25 7.74
N GLY A 104 9.23 -14.36 6.95
CA GLY A 104 9.93 -13.24 6.33
C GLY A 104 10.46 -13.56 4.94
N LEU A 105 10.37 -14.80 4.47
CA LEU A 105 10.75 -15.16 3.10
C LEU A 105 9.94 -14.34 2.10
N ILE A 106 10.63 -13.68 1.17
CA ILE A 106 10.02 -12.91 0.08
C ILE A 106 9.81 -13.86 -1.10
N LEU A 107 8.56 -14.21 -1.35
CA LEU A 107 8.20 -15.31 -2.23
C LEU A 107 7.08 -14.90 -3.19
N TYR A 108 7.31 -15.05 -4.50
CA TYR A 108 6.33 -14.77 -5.57
C TYR A 108 5.57 -13.42 -5.48
N PRO A 109 6.17 -12.28 -5.09
CA PRO A 109 5.43 -11.03 -4.89
C PRO A 109 4.69 -10.55 -6.14
N ARG A 110 5.24 -10.76 -7.35
CA ARG A 110 4.51 -10.43 -8.58
C ARG A 110 3.31 -11.34 -8.80
N GLN A 111 3.46 -12.65 -8.63
CA GLN A 111 2.37 -13.60 -8.82
C GLN A 111 1.26 -13.39 -7.78
N TRP A 112 1.61 -13.08 -6.53
CA TRP A 112 0.65 -12.68 -5.50
C TRP A 112 -0.20 -11.49 -5.96
N TYR A 113 0.43 -10.43 -6.48
CA TYR A 113 -0.31 -9.26 -6.98
C TYR A 113 -1.24 -9.60 -8.16
N LEU A 114 -0.77 -10.44 -9.10
CA LEU A 114 -1.60 -10.88 -10.22
C LEU A 114 -2.85 -11.64 -9.73
N GLY A 115 -2.68 -12.53 -8.76
CA GLY A 115 -3.79 -13.24 -8.11
C GLY A 115 -4.73 -12.30 -7.35
N TRP A 116 -4.19 -11.31 -6.64
CA TRP A 116 -4.97 -10.31 -5.92
C TRP A 116 -5.84 -9.48 -6.85
N ARG A 117 -5.24 -8.99 -7.95
CA ARG A 117 -5.95 -8.24 -9.00
C ARG A 117 -7.05 -9.09 -9.64
N TYR A 118 -6.75 -10.35 -9.98
CA TYR A 118 -7.72 -11.29 -10.55
C TYR A 118 -8.91 -11.51 -9.60
N LEU A 119 -8.64 -11.76 -8.32
CA LEU A 119 -9.67 -11.98 -7.30
C LEU A 119 -10.56 -10.76 -7.12
N LEU A 120 -9.97 -9.56 -7.01
CA LEU A 120 -10.70 -8.30 -6.93
C LEU A 120 -11.66 -8.12 -8.12
N GLN A 121 -11.18 -8.36 -9.34
CA GLN A 121 -12.00 -8.28 -10.55
C GLN A 121 -13.09 -9.35 -10.58
N LYS A 122 -12.77 -10.60 -10.20
CA LYS A 122 -13.72 -11.71 -10.11
C LYS A 122 -14.84 -11.39 -9.13
N TRP A 123 -14.52 -10.83 -7.96
CA TRP A 123 -15.50 -10.48 -6.94
C TRP A 123 -16.33 -9.26 -7.32
N GLU A 124 -15.72 -8.24 -7.95
CA GLU A 124 -16.44 -7.10 -8.51
C GLU A 124 -17.49 -7.55 -9.53
N SER A 125 -17.14 -8.46 -10.44
CA SER A 125 -18.05 -8.95 -11.49
C SER A 125 -19.28 -9.71 -10.97
N GLN A 126 -19.28 -10.13 -9.71
CA GLN A 126 -20.43 -10.79 -9.06
C GLN A 126 -21.49 -9.79 -8.56
N LEU A 127 -21.18 -8.49 -8.61
CA LEU A 127 -22.00 -7.42 -8.09
C LEU A 127 -22.46 -6.52 -9.23
N THR A 128 -23.70 -6.04 -9.16
CA THR A 128 -24.20 -5.07 -10.15
C THR A 128 -23.90 -3.64 -9.68
N PRO A 129 -23.43 -2.73 -10.57
CA PRO A 129 -23.09 -1.35 -10.20
C PRO A 129 -24.24 -0.54 -9.57
N LEU A 130 -25.48 -0.99 -9.76
CA LEU A 130 -26.69 -0.30 -9.33
C LEU A 130 -27.12 -0.61 -7.88
N GLN A 131 -26.49 -1.57 -7.20
CA GLN A 131 -27.03 -2.12 -5.95
C GLN A 131 -26.09 -2.09 -4.74
N GLY A 132 -24.78 -1.87 -4.91
CA GLY A 132 -23.81 -1.83 -3.80
C GLY A 132 -22.84 -0.65 -3.87
N TYR A 133 -22.41 -0.16 -2.71
CA TYR A 133 -21.36 0.84 -2.57
C TYR A 133 -20.10 0.19 -2.03
N PHE A 134 -18.99 0.27 -2.76
CA PHE A 134 -17.69 -0.06 -2.17
C PHE A 134 -17.21 1.11 -1.33
N MET A 135 -16.69 0.85 -0.13
CA MET A 135 -15.94 1.88 0.58
C MET A 135 -14.67 2.22 -0.21
N ASN A 136 -13.92 1.22 -0.67
CA ASN A 136 -12.85 1.39 -1.65
C ASN A 136 -13.06 0.42 -2.82
N HIS A 137 -13.02 0.94 -4.04
CA HIS A 137 -13.36 0.17 -5.22
C HIS A 137 -12.27 -0.87 -5.55
N PRO A 138 -12.62 -2.12 -5.93
CA PRO A 138 -11.66 -3.17 -6.26
C PRO A 138 -10.57 -2.74 -7.25
N GLN A 139 -10.95 -2.03 -8.31
CA GLN A 139 -9.99 -1.51 -9.30
C GLN A 139 -9.01 -0.49 -8.72
N ASP A 140 -9.47 0.41 -7.85
CA ASP A 140 -8.60 1.40 -7.19
C ASP A 140 -7.66 0.71 -6.18
N ILE A 141 -8.18 -0.27 -5.42
CA ILE A 141 -7.39 -1.10 -4.52
C ILE A 141 -6.25 -1.76 -5.28
N ALA A 142 -6.54 -2.38 -6.44
CA ALA A 142 -5.51 -3.02 -7.26
C ALA A 142 -4.42 -2.02 -7.68
N VAL A 143 -4.79 -0.82 -8.13
CA VAL A 143 -3.78 0.19 -8.52
C VAL A 143 -2.96 0.69 -7.32
N MET A 144 -3.58 0.90 -6.15
CA MET A 144 -2.87 1.31 -4.94
C MET A 144 -1.85 0.27 -4.43
N PHE A 145 -1.94 -0.98 -4.90
CA PHE A 145 -0.94 -2.03 -4.65
C PHE A 145 0.22 -2.02 -5.66
N ASP A 146 0.15 -1.20 -6.71
CA ASP A 146 1.13 -1.13 -7.80
C ASP A 146 1.88 0.21 -7.74
N LYS A 147 3.06 0.19 -7.12
CA LYS A 147 3.88 1.40 -6.91
C LYS A 147 4.25 2.10 -8.22
N PRO A 148 4.71 1.39 -9.28
CA PRO A 148 4.92 2.02 -10.58
C PRO A 148 3.67 2.67 -11.17
N ALA A 149 2.52 2.00 -11.12
CA ALA A 149 1.27 2.57 -11.65
C ALA A 149 0.81 3.81 -10.86
N CYS A 150 0.94 3.79 -9.53
CA CYS A 150 0.69 4.96 -8.69
C CYS A 150 1.65 6.10 -8.99
N HIS A 151 2.95 5.81 -9.13
CA HIS A 151 3.98 6.81 -9.41
C HIS A 151 3.72 7.52 -10.74
N GLU A 152 3.48 6.76 -11.82
CA GLU A 152 3.16 7.34 -13.13
C GLU A 152 1.84 8.13 -13.11
N ARG A 153 0.83 7.66 -12.37
CA ARG A 153 -0.42 8.41 -12.16
C ARG A 153 -0.15 9.74 -11.46
N PHE A 154 0.57 9.75 -10.34
CA PHE A 154 0.89 10.97 -9.61
C PHE A 154 1.70 11.96 -10.45
N LYS A 155 2.73 11.47 -11.13
CA LYS A 155 3.55 12.26 -12.05
C LYS A 155 2.71 12.87 -13.18
N GLY A 156 1.79 12.12 -13.78
CA GLY A 156 0.91 12.60 -14.85
C GLY A 156 -0.04 13.73 -14.43
N TYR A 157 -0.35 13.83 -13.14
CA TYR A 157 -1.17 14.89 -12.55
C TYR A 157 -0.36 15.95 -11.78
N ASN A 158 0.96 16.00 -11.99
CA ASN A 158 1.88 16.94 -11.33
C ASN A 158 1.85 16.88 -9.79
N ILE A 159 1.50 15.73 -9.21
CA ILE A 159 1.67 15.49 -7.79
C ILE A 159 3.17 15.32 -7.50
N PRO A 160 3.74 16.06 -6.53
CA PRO A 160 5.15 15.93 -6.17
C PRO A 160 5.49 14.50 -5.75
N VAL A 161 6.37 13.84 -6.50
CA VAL A 161 6.90 12.50 -6.23
C VAL A 161 8.42 12.49 -6.47
N PRO A 162 9.19 11.59 -5.85
CA PRO A 162 10.61 11.45 -6.16
C PRO A 162 10.85 11.13 -7.64
N ARG A 163 11.95 11.63 -8.20
CA ARG A 163 12.30 11.36 -9.61
C ARG A 163 12.44 9.85 -9.83
N SER A 164 11.69 9.29 -10.77
CA SER A 164 11.86 7.88 -11.17
C SER A 164 13.01 7.72 -12.15
N LEU A 165 13.73 6.60 -12.04
CA LEU A 165 14.72 6.18 -13.03
C LEU A 165 14.09 5.40 -14.20
N GLY A 166 12.76 5.23 -14.19
CA GLY A 166 12.05 4.39 -15.15
C GLY A 166 12.21 2.90 -14.83
N LYS A 167 11.95 2.07 -15.84
CA LYS A 167 12.00 0.61 -15.70
C LYS A 167 13.44 0.12 -15.60
N ILE A 168 13.74 -0.61 -14.54
CA ILE A 168 15.05 -1.22 -14.29
C ILE A 168 14.95 -2.74 -14.41
N HIS A 169 15.93 -3.36 -15.06
CA HIS A 169 15.87 -4.77 -15.47
C HIS A 169 16.81 -5.66 -14.67
N ASN A 170 17.91 -5.10 -14.18
CA ASN A 170 18.95 -5.78 -13.41
C ASN A 170 19.88 -4.72 -12.80
N TYR A 171 20.86 -5.19 -12.01
CA TYR A 171 21.87 -4.36 -11.38
C TYR A 171 22.67 -3.50 -12.36
N GLU A 172 23.17 -4.06 -13.47
CA GLU A 172 24.01 -3.29 -14.41
C GLU A 172 23.21 -2.18 -15.11
N HIS A 173 21.96 -2.47 -15.50
CA HIS A 173 21.06 -1.46 -16.04
C HIS A 173 20.76 -0.36 -15.00
N LEU A 174 20.62 -0.70 -13.72
CA LEU A 174 20.47 0.29 -12.66
C LEU A 174 21.69 1.23 -12.58
N ARG A 175 22.91 0.67 -12.60
CA ARG A 175 24.16 1.46 -12.55
C ARG A 175 24.27 2.40 -13.74
N GLU A 176 23.96 1.91 -14.94
CA GLU A 176 23.96 2.70 -16.17
C GLU A 176 22.95 3.85 -16.09
N GLN A 177 21.72 3.59 -15.64
CA GLN A 177 20.69 4.63 -15.50
C GLN A 177 21.07 5.67 -14.44
N MET A 178 21.61 5.24 -13.29
CA MET A 178 22.14 6.14 -12.27
C MET A 178 23.22 7.07 -12.83
N GLN A 179 24.18 6.52 -13.59
CA GLN A 179 25.27 7.28 -14.19
C GLN A 179 24.75 8.25 -15.27
N THR A 180 23.91 7.77 -16.18
CA THR A 180 23.35 8.55 -17.29
C THR A 180 22.51 9.73 -16.78
N GLN A 181 21.77 9.51 -15.70
CA GLN A 181 20.87 10.51 -15.11
C GLN A 181 21.53 11.39 -14.04
N GLY A 182 22.79 11.11 -13.67
CA GLY A 182 23.53 11.83 -12.64
C GLY A 182 22.99 11.64 -11.22
N ILE A 183 22.37 10.48 -10.93
CA ILE A 183 21.75 10.18 -9.63
C ILE A 183 22.61 9.18 -8.87
N GLU A 184 23.17 9.59 -7.74
CA GLU A 184 24.05 8.73 -6.93
C GLU A 184 23.32 7.92 -5.86
N ARG A 185 22.05 8.23 -5.56
CA ARG A 185 21.29 7.60 -4.48
C ARG A 185 19.85 7.33 -4.91
N VAL A 186 19.40 6.10 -4.74
CA VAL A 186 18.06 5.64 -5.14
C VAL A 186 17.46 4.71 -4.08
N PHE A 187 16.14 4.67 -4.03
CA PHE A 187 15.41 3.56 -3.46
C PHE A 187 15.03 2.58 -4.58
N VAL A 188 15.32 1.30 -4.38
CA VAL A 188 14.75 0.20 -5.16
C VAL A 188 13.67 -0.44 -4.28
N LYS A 189 12.43 -0.47 -4.75
CA LYS A 189 11.29 -1.03 -4.00
C LYS A 189 10.59 -2.07 -4.87
N LEU A 190 10.28 -3.25 -4.35
CA LEU A 190 9.37 -4.17 -5.04
C LEU A 190 8.08 -3.45 -5.43
N SER A 191 7.64 -3.63 -6.67
CA SER A 191 6.46 -2.92 -7.19
C SER A 191 5.20 -3.16 -6.36
N HIS A 192 5.05 -4.38 -5.81
CA HIS A 192 3.86 -4.82 -5.07
C HIS A 192 4.18 -5.29 -3.64
N GLY A 193 5.32 -4.86 -3.08
CA GLY A 193 5.69 -5.18 -1.70
C GLY A 193 5.01 -4.25 -0.69
N SER A 194 4.82 -4.71 0.55
CA SER A 194 4.37 -3.89 1.69
C SER A 194 5.35 -4.01 2.89
N ALA A 195 5.14 -3.23 3.95
CA ALA A 195 5.92 -3.30 5.20
C ALA A 195 7.45 -3.26 5.02
N ALA A 196 7.93 -2.42 4.10
CA ALA A 196 9.34 -2.32 3.70
C ALA A 196 9.97 -3.64 3.24
N SER A 197 9.17 -4.60 2.77
CA SER A 197 9.65 -5.83 2.14
C SER A 197 10.27 -5.51 0.78
N GLY A 198 11.52 -5.93 0.56
CA GLY A 198 12.21 -5.69 -0.71
C GLY A 198 12.51 -4.22 -0.99
N VAL A 199 12.78 -3.43 0.04
CA VAL A 199 13.20 -2.01 -0.10
C VAL A 199 14.70 -1.89 0.14
N VAL A 200 15.42 -1.29 -0.81
CA VAL A 200 16.86 -1.08 -0.76
C VAL A 200 17.16 0.40 -0.95
N ALA A 201 17.74 1.04 0.07
CA ALA A 201 18.36 2.36 -0.08
C ALA A 201 19.77 2.16 -0.64
N TYR A 202 19.90 2.31 -1.96
CA TYR A 202 21.14 2.08 -2.69
C TYR A 202 21.84 3.42 -2.97
N ARG A 203 23.15 3.47 -2.72
CA ARG A 203 23.99 4.59 -3.12
C ARG A 203 25.23 4.08 -3.79
N ALA A 204 25.64 4.74 -4.86
CA ALA A 204 26.86 4.39 -5.54
C ALA A 204 27.38 5.49 -6.46
N ASN A 205 28.70 5.61 -6.52
CA ASN A 205 29.44 6.48 -7.43
C ASN A 205 30.56 5.68 -8.11
N SER A 206 31.55 6.34 -8.73
CA SER A 206 32.65 5.65 -9.43
C SER A 206 33.64 4.92 -8.52
N ARG A 207 33.62 5.17 -7.20
CA ARG A 207 34.60 4.64 -6.24
C ARG A 207 34.01 3.74 -5.17
N PHE A 208 32.70 3.83 -4.94
CA PHE A 208 32.04 3.20 -3.80
C PHE A 208 30.60 2.85 -4.12
N GLU A 209 30.11 1.76 -3.53
CA GLU A 209 28.70 1.43 -3.47
C GLU A 209 28.30 0.87 -2.11
N SER A 210 27.04 1.07 -1.72
CA SER A 210 26.44 0.40 -0.59
C SER A 210 24.92 0.34 -0.68
N ALA A 211 24.35 -0.70 -0.08
CA ALA A 211 22.93 -0.85 0.10
C ALA A 211 22.59 -0.92 1.60
N ILE A 212 21.57 -0.15 2.02
CA ILE A 212 20.96 -0.25 3.34
C ILE A 212 19.53 -0.78 3.15
N THR A 213 19.21 -1.92 3.73
CA THR A 213 17.97 -2.64 3.44
C THR A 213 17.50 -3.48 4.61
N THR A 214 16.23 -3.86 4.63
CA THR A 214 15.67 -4.91 5.50
C THR A 214 15.86 -6.31 4.93
N VAL A 215 16.25 -6.40 3.65
CA VAL A 215 16.50 -7.64 2.92
C VAL A 215 17.74 -8.31 3.46
N GLU A 216 17.57 -9.55 3.91
CA GLU A 216 18.65 -10.46 4.27
C GLU A 216 18.77 -11.52 3.19
N GLN A 217 19.99 -11.68 2.68
CA GLN A 217 20.35 -12.73 1.74
C GLN A 217 20.71 -14.00 2.50
N VAL A 218 20.08 -15.13 2.15
CA VAL A 218 20.40 -16.46 2.67
C VAL A 218 20.71 -17.37 1.47
N ARG A 219 21.81 -18.12 1.54
CA ARG A 219 22.17 -19.11 0.52
C ARG A 219 21.82 -20.51 1.02
N GLU A 220 20.92 -21.18 0.34
CA GLU A 220 20.46 -22.52 0.69
C GLU A 220 20.29 -23.36 -0.58
N ASN A 221 20.78 -24.61 -0.57
CA ASN A 221 20.69 -25.55 -1.69
C ASN A 221 21.18 -25.00 -3.06
N GLY A 222 22.12 -24.06 -3.04
CA GLY A 222 22.65 -23.41 -4.25
C GLY A 222 21.80 -22.25 -4.78
N GLU A 223 20.70 -21.93 -4.12
CA GLU A 223 19.84 -20.79 -4.42
C GLU A 223 20.07 -19.63 -3.45
N THR A 224 19.78 -18.42 -3.91
CA THR A 224 19.75 -17.22 -3.05
C THR A 224 18.32 -16.88 -2.73
N LEU A 225 17.97 -16.95 -1.44
CA LEU A 225 16.69 -16.57 -0.89
C LEU A 225 16.79 -15.18 -0.25
N LEU A 226 15.72 -14.40 -0.36
CA LEU A 226 15.63 -13.07 0.24
C LEU A 226 14.59 -13.07 1.36
N TYR A 227 14.97 -12.56 2.52
CA TYR A 227 14.09 -12.43 3.68
C TYR A 227 13.90 -10.97 4.07
N ASN A 228 12.67 -10.54 4.35
CA ASN A 228 12.42 -9.34 5.13
C ASN A 228 12.71 -9.63 6.61
N SER A 229 13.97 -9.44 7.00
CA SER A 229 14.43 -9.67 8.38
C SER A 229 13.87 -8.65 9.38
N ARG A 230 13.29 -7.55 8.89
CA ARG A 230 12.93 -6.32 9.64
C ARG A 230 14.10 -5.63 10.36
N LYS A 231 15.30 -6.19 10.28
CA LYS A 231 16.53 -5.60 10.81
C LYS A 231 17.24 -4.89 9.67
N ILE A 232 17.82 -3.73 9.97
CA ILE A 232 18.62 -3.02 8.98
C ILE A 232 19.92 -3.79 8.74
N ARG A 233 20.16 -4.13 7.48
CA ARG A 233 21.38 -4.72 6.93
C ARG A 233 22.12 -3.68 6.10
N HIS A 234 23.45 -3.79 6.11
CA HIS A 234 24.35 -2.93 5.36
C HIS A 234 25.25 -3.80 4.50
N TYR A 235 25.12 -3.65 3.18
CA TYR A 235 25.94 -4.35 2.20
C TYR A 235 26.87 -3.36 1.50
N THR A 236 28.13 -3.75 1.34
CA THR A 236 29.16 -2.95 0.64
C THR A 236 29.89 -3.74 -0.44
N HIS A 237 29.65 -5.05 -0.54
CA HIS A 237 30.23 -5.88 -1.59
C HIS A 237 29.31 -5.88 -2.81
N ARG A 238 29.90 -5.58 -3.98
CA ARG A 238 29.19 -5.51 -5.26
C ARG A 238 28.36 -6.75 -5.56
N GLU A 239 28.93 -7.93 -5.35
CA GLU A 239 28.29 -9.20 -5.70
C GLU A 239 27.00 -9.42 -4.89
N GLU A 240 27.02 -9.20 -3.57
CA GLU A 240 25.84 -9.31 -2.71
C GLU A 240 24.75 -8.30 -3.10
N ILE A 241 25.15 -7.05 -3.38
CA ILE A 241 24.23 -6.00 -3.81
C ILE A 241 23.60 -6.35 -5.16
N ALA A 242 24.41 -6.84 -6.11
CA ALA A 242 23.95 -7.23 -7.43
C ALA A 242 22.97 -8.40 -7.35
N ASP A 243 23.27 -9.43 -6.54
CA ASP A 243 22.38 -10.58 -6.29
C ASP A 243 21.01 -10.11 -5.79
N ILE A 244 20.98 -9.27 -4.74
CA ILE A 244 19.74 -8.73 -4.18
C ILE A 244 18.96 -7.95 -5.25
N ILE A 245 19.62 -7.00 -5.93
CA ILE A 245 18.94 -6.13 -6.91
C ILE A 245 18.40 -6.95 -8.07
N ASN A 246 19.16 -7.93 -8.58
CA ASN A 246 18.74 -8.79 -9.68
C ASN A 246 17.48 -9.59 -9.32
N ILE A 247 17.44 -10.21 -8.13
CA ILE A 247 16.27 -10.97 -7.66
C ILE A 247 15.06 -10.05 -7.54
N LEU A 248 15.21 -8.86 -6.94
CA LEU A 248 14.11 -7.91 -6.81
C LEU A 248 13.61 -7.41 -8.18
N THR A 249 14.51 -7.07 -9.10
CA THR A 249 14.13 -6.61 -10.45
C THR A 249 13.39 -7.65 -11.28
N ALA A 250 13.67 -8.95 -11.05
CA ALA A 250 12.95 -10.03 -11.71
C ALA A 250 11.46 -10.05 -11.36
N GLU A 251 11.13 -9.70 -10.11
CA GLU A 251 9.75 -9.52 -9.61
C GLU A 251 9.10 -8.20 -10.02
N GLY A 252 9.89 -7.24 -10.53
CA GLY A 252 9.48 -5.88 -10.83
C GLY A 252 9.69 -4.94 -9.65
N VAL A 253 10.24 -3.77 -9.97
CA VAL A 253 10.58 -2.73 -8.98
C VAL A 253 10.14 -1.34 -9.45
N GLN A 254 9.83 -0.49 -8.47
CA GLN A 254 9.88 0.97 -8.62
C GLN A 254 11.25 1.44 -8.16
N VAL A 255 11.96 2.16 -9.04
CA VAL A 255 13.24 2.82 -8.70
C VAL A 255 13.07 4.32 -8.76
N GLU A 256 13.38 4.97 -7.65
CA GLU A 256 13.21 6.41 -7.48
C GLU A 256 14.38 7.03 -6.72
N GLU A 257 14.61 8.32 -6.91
CA GLU A 257 15.66 9.06 -6.23
C GLU A 257 15.48 9.01 -4.70
N TRP A 258 16.57 8.74 -3.99
CA TRP A 258 16.57 8.78 -2.53
C TRP A 258 16.70 10.22 -2.04
N LEU A 259 15.55 10.83 -1.79
CA LEU A 259 15.43 12.18 -1.24
C LEU A 259 15.81 12.25 0.25
N PRO A 260 16.45 13.35 0.70
CA PRO A 260 16.74 13.57 2.11
C PRO A 260 15.45 13.84 2.90
N LYS A 261 15.41 13.37 4.15
CA LYS A 261 14.30 13.61 5.08
C LYS A 261 14.63 14.78 6.00
N ALA A 262 13.64 15.60 6.32
CA ALA A 262 13.70 16.50 7.47
C ALA A 262 13.92 15.69 8.76
N ASN A 263 14.46 16.36 9.78
CA ASN A 263 14.74 15.74 11.08
C ASN A 263 13.81 16.31 12.16
N LEU A 264 13.12 15.43 12.88
CA LEU A 264 12.31 15.74 14.06
C LEU A 264 12.80 14.85 15.22
N GLN A 265 12.93 15.42 16.42
CA GLN A 265 13.38 14.67 17.61
C GLN A 265 14.69 13.88 17.37
N GLY A 266 15.62 14.46 16.59
CA GLY A 266 16.91 13.86 16.27
C GLY A 266 16.88 12.72 15.24
N CYS A 267 15.73 12.41 14.65
CA CYS A 267 15.57 11.34 13.65
C CYS A 267 15.00 11.87 12.34
N GLY A 268 15.32 11.21 11.23
CA GLY A 268 14.62 11.46 9.97
C GLY A 268 13.18 10.97 10.07
N PHE A 269 12.24 11.62 9.38
CA PHE A 269 10.83 11.23 9.47
C PHE A 269 10.09 11.30 8.14
N ASP A 270 8.97 10.60 8.09
CA ASP A 270 7.88 10.85 7.16
C ASP A 270 6.54 10.90 7.91
N VAL A 271 5.48 11.31 7.23
CA VAL A 271 4.15 11.46 7.82
C VAL A 271 3.17 10.55 7.09
N ARG A 272 2.51 9.65 7.80
CA ARG A 272 1.33 8.93 7.32
C ARG A 272 0.13 9.85 7.48
N VAL A 273 -0.51 10.22 6.37
CA VAL A 273 -1.73 11.02 6.31
C VAL A 273 -2.88 10.15 5.85
N VAL A 274 -3.95 10.03 6.63
CA VAL A 274 -5.16 9.34 6.20
C VAL A 274 -6.12 10.37 5.62
N VAL A 275 -6.43 10.20 4.34
CA VAL A 275 -7.43 11.01 3.64
C VAL A 275 -8.73 10.22 3.61
N ILE A 276 -9.81 10.83 4.09
CA ILE A 276 -11.15 10.23 4.14
C ILE A 276 -12.09 11.24 3.49
N ASP A 277 -12.83 10.78 2.48
CA ASP A 277 -13.77 11.58 1.70
C ASP A 277 -13.18 12.89 1.15
N GLY A 278 -11.92 12.81 0.70
CA GLY A 278 -11.21 13.96 0.13
C GLY A 278 -10.62 14.93 1.16
N GLU A 279 -10.73 14.65 2.46
CA GLU A 279 -10.16 15.48 3.53
C GLU A 279 -9.01 14.74 4.24
N ALA A 280 -7.86 15.41 4.40
CA ALA A 280 -6.76 14.90 5.22
C ALA A 280 -7.10 15.05 6.72
N GLN A 281 -7.44 13.93 7.37
CA GLN A 281 -7.98 13.92 8.73
C GLN A 281 -6.95 13.47 9.79
N HIS A 282 -6.47 12.22 9.71
CA HIS A 282 -5.58 11.65 10.72
C HIS A 282 -4.14 11.68 10.25
N ILE A 283 -3.21 12.07 11.13
CA ILE A 283 -1.78 12.06 10.81
C ILE A 283 -0.95 11.35 11.87
N VAL A 284 0.09 10.67 11.43
CA VAL A 284 1.10 10.05 12.28
C VAL A 284 2.48 10.35 11.73
N VAL A 285 3.28 11.02 12.55
CA VAL A 285 4.71 11.20 12.27
C VAL A 285 5.43 9.90 12.60
N ARG A 286 6.21 9.36 11.66
CA ARG A 286 6.97 8.12 11.84
C ARG A 286 8.46 8.44 11.82
N LEU A 287 9.12 8.30 12.97
CA LEU A 287 10.54 8.57 13.13
C LEU A 287 11.38 7.36 12.72
N GLY A 288 12.55 7.58 12.12
CA GLY A 288 13.47 6.50 11.75
C GLY A 288 14.93 6.89 11.92
N LYS A 289 15.72 5.97 12.47
CA LYS A 289 17.19 6.07 12.56
C LYS A 289 17.90 5.59 11.28
N SER A 290 17.15 5.06 10.33
CA SER A 290 17.62 4.57 9.04
C SER A 290 16.89 5.30 7.90
N PRO A 291 17.27 5.10 6.63
CA PRO A 291 16.53 5.66 5.49
C PRO A 291 15.04 5.23 5.44
N MET A 292 14.67 4.11 6.08
CA MET A 292 13.31 3.57 6.21
C MET A 292 12.70 3.93 7.57
N THR A 293 11.51 4.54 7.55
CA THR A 293 10.78 5.09 8.73
C THR A 293 9.55 4.26 9.11
N ASN A 294 9.24 3.16 8.41
CA ASN A 294 8.05 2.35 8.66
C ASN A 294 7.97 1.86 10.12
N LEU A 295 6.81 2.02 10.77
CA LEU A 295 6.59 1.60 12.17
C LEU A 295 6.75 0.10 12.40
N HIS A 296 6.54 -0.73 11.37
CA HIS A 296 6.75 -2.18 11.43
C HIS A 296 8.20 -2.61 11.70
N LEU A 297 9.15 -1.68 11.58
CA LEU A 297 10.57 -1.89 11.91
C LEU A 297 10.88 -1.60 13.40
N GLY A 298 9.87 -1.36 14.23
CA GLY A 298 10.05 -0.94 15.64
C GLY A 298 10.35 0.55 15.79
N ASN A 299 10.13 1.32 14.73
CA ASN A 299 10.23 2.78 14.72
C ASN A 299 9.14 3.42 15.59
N GLU A 300 9.42 4.62 16.10
CA GLU A 300 8.58 5.33 17.06
C GLU A 300 7.68 6.36 16.38
N ARG A 301 6.55 6.67 17.02
CA ARG A 301 5.72 7.81 16.62
C ARG A 301 6.38 9.10 17.11
N GLY A 302 6.45 10.09 16.25
CA GLY A 302 6.92 11.43 16.62
C GLY A 302 5.82 12.26 17.27
N ASP A 303 6.22 13.39 17.85
CA ASP A 303 5.31 14.38 18.40
C ASP A 303 4.62 15.19 17.28
N THR A 304 3.30 15.01 17.14
CA THR A 304 2.50 15.68 16.12
C THR A 304 2.36 17.17 16.37
N GLU A 305 2.31 17.63 17.63
CA GLU A 305 2.21 19.06 17.96
C GLU A 305 3.53 19.77 17.64
N GLU A 306 4.67 19.17 18.02
CA GLU A 306 5.99 19.68 17.65
C GLU A 306 6.16 19.73 16.12
N PHE A 307 5.70 18.68 15.42
CA PHE A 307 5.71 18.63 13.97
C PHE A 307 4.91 19.79 13.35
N LEU A 308 3.65 19.96 13.76
CA LEU A 308 2.77 21.01 13.24
C LEU A 308 3.32 22.42 13.54
N ALA A 309 3.91 22.62 14.73
CA ALA A 309 4.56 23.88 15.09
C ALA A 309 5.77 24.18 14.20
N LYS A 310 6.59 23.17 13.88
CA LYS A 310 7.80 23.35 13.04
C LYS A 310 7.47 23.56 11.57
N VAL A 311 6.54 22.78 11.01
CA VAL A 311 6.16 22.93 9.60
C VAL A 311 5.44 24.27 9.37
N GLY A 312 4.64 24.72 10.34
CA GLY A 312 3.83 25.92 10.25
C GLY A 312 2.54 25.69 9.44
N ILE A 313 1.50 26.43 9.81
CA ILE A 313 0.13 26.26 9.29
C ILE A 313 0.10 26.36 7.76
N GLU A 314 0.71 27.38 7.17
CA GLU A 314 0.66 27.62 5.72
C GLU A 314 1.29 26.47 4.91
N ASN A 315 2.46 25.98 5.33
CA ASN A 315 3.11 24.85 4.67
C ASN A 315 2.31 23.57 4.86
N TRP A 316 1.76 23.34 6.06
CA TRP A 316 0.94 22.17 6.32
C TRP A 316 -0.33 22.15 5.46
N GLU A 317 -1.00 23.28 5.27
CA GLU A 317 -2.16 23.38 4.37
C GLU A 317 -1.79 23.01 2.92
N MET A 318 -0.62 23.44 2.44
CA MET A 318 -0.14 23.03 1.10
C MET A 318 0.13 21.53 1.01
N MET A 319 0.74 20.96 2.05
CA MET A 319 1.04 19.52 2.13
C MET A 319 -0.24 18.67 2.18
N LYS A 320 -1.23 19.07 3.00
CA LYS A 320 -2.56 18.42 3.05
C LYS A 320 -3.21 18.42 1.68
N ARG A 321 -3.26 19.57 1.01
CA ARG A 321 -3.84 19.68 -0.34
C ARG A 321 -3.18 18.71 -1.32
N THR A 322 -1.86 18.52 -1.24
CA THR A 322 -1.17 17.53 -2.07
C THR A 322 -1.62 16.09 -1.77
N CYS A 323 -1.77 15.72 -0.49
CA CYS A 323 -2.32 14.41 -0.11
C CYS A 323 -3.75 14.23 -0.60
N GLU A 324 -4.60 15.25 -0.46
CA GLU A 324 -6.00 15.26 -0.91
C GLU A 324 -6.10 15.16 -2.44
N GLN A 325 -5.26 15.89 -3.18
CA GLN A 325 -5.17 15.78 -4.64
C GLN A 325 -4.75 14.39 -5.10
N ALA A 326 -3.80 13.76 -4.40
CA ALA A 326 -3.37 12.40 -4.72
C ALA A 326 -4.49 11.37 -4.45
N ALA A 327 -5.21 11.51 -3.33
CA ALA A 327 -6.38 10.70 -3.01
C ALA A 327 -7.50 10.89 -4.05
N ALA A 328 -7.72 12.11 -4.54
CA ALA A 328 -8.73 12.43 -5.54
C ALA A 328 -8.52 11.74 -6.90
N LEU A 329 -7.32 11.20 -7.17
CA LEU A 329 -7.07 10.38 -8.36
C LEU A 329 -7.63 8.94 -8.26
N PHE A 330 -8.21 8.59 -7.12
CA PHE A 330 -8.89 7.31 -6.86
C PHE A 330 -10.35 7.59 -6.51
N THR A 331 -11.08 8.14 -7.49
CA THR A 331 -12.42 8.74 -7.30
C THR A 331 -13.48 7.77 -6.80
N ASN A 332 -13.28 6.46 -6.97
CA ASN A 332 -14.24 5.44 -6.55
C ASN A 332 -13.90 4.89 -5.16
N SER A 333 -12.94 5.49 -4.47
CA SER A 333 -12.50 5.13 -3.13
C SER A 333 -12.82 6.23 -2.13
N LEU A 334 -13.23 5.83 -0.94
CA LEU A 334 -13.60 6.71 0.15
C LEU A 334 -12.37 7.16 0.93
N TYR A 335 -11.38 6.28 1.10
CA TYR A 335 -10.25 6.58 1.97
C TYR A 335 -8.96 5.93 1.50
N CYS A 336 -7.84 6.52 1.88
CA CYS A 336 -6.51 5.99 1.64
C CYS A 336 -5.49 6.54 2.65
N GLY A 337 -4.38 5.83 2.86
CA GLY A 337 -3.23 6.35 3.57
C GLY A 337 -2.17 6.83 2.60
N VAL A 338 -1.67 8.04 2.78
CA VAL A 338 -0.64 8.67 1.97
C VAL A 338 0.64 8.81 2.79
N ASP A 339 1.76 8.35 2.25
CA ASP A 339 3.08 8.54 2.85
C ASP A 339 3.70 9.83 2.32
N LEU A 340 3.75 10.85 3.15
CA LEU A 340 4.27 12.18 2.84
C LEU A 340 5.70 12.34 3.37
N LEU A 341 6.64 12.63 2.47
CA LEU A 341 7.99 13.04 2.80
C LEU A 341 8.10 14.57 2.84
N ILE A 342 8.83 15.09 3.83
CA ILE A 342 9.21 16.49 3.93
C ILE A 342 10.74 16.59 3.89
N LEU A 343 11.26 17.48 3.06
CA LEU A 343 12.69 17.71 2.89
C LEU A 343 13.25 18.62 4.00
N PRO A 344 14.59 18.67 4.21
CA PRO A 344 15.21 19.42 5.31
C PRO A 344 14.91 20.92 5.37
N ASP A 345 14.41 21.52 4.28
CA ASP A 345 13.99 22.92 4.24
C ASP A 345 12.61 23.17 4.89
N TRP A 346 11.91 22.11 5.31
CA TRP A 346 10.57 22.12 5.91
C TRP A 346 9.46 22.69 5.02
N LYS A 347 9.74 22.84 3.72
CA LYS A 347 8.82 23.44 2.74
C LYS A 347 8.56 22.51 1.58
N THR A 348 9.62 21.90 1.06
CA THR A 348 9.51 20.98 -0.08
C THR A 348 9.05 19.61 0.40
N HIS A 349 8.07 19.03 -0.29
CA HIS A 349 7.49 17.72 0.04
C HIS A 349 7.28 16.84 -1.19
N ALA A 350 7.14 15.54 -0.95
CA ALA A 350 6.83 14.55 -1.99
C ALA A 350 5.99 13.40 -1.42
N ILE A 351 5.13 12.80 -2.23
CA ILE A 351 4.42 11.57 -1.89
C ILE A 351 5.31 10.37 -2.21
N LEU A 352 5.50 9.49 -1.23
CA LEU A 352 6.31 8.27 -1.34
C LEU A 352 5.49 7.05 -1.75
N GLU A 353 4.24 6.96 -1.27
CA GLU A 353 3.35 5.82 -1.46
C GLU A 353 1.90 6.19 -1.10
N ILE A 354 0.94 5.43 -1.63
CA ILE A 354 -0.46 5.44 -1.21
C ILE A 354 -0.90 4.01 -0.84
N ASN A 355 -1.79 3.88 0.13
CA ASN A 355 -2.25 2.60 0.68
C ASN A 355 -3.79 2.55 0.73
N ALA A 356 -4.37 1.50 0.14
CA ALA A 356 -5.82 1.34 0.02
C ALA A 356 -6.55 1.08 1.34
N PHE A 357 -5.85 0.69 2.40
CA PHE A 357 -6.47 0.33 3.67
C PHE A 357 -6.16 1.33 4.79
N GLY A 358 -5.92 2.61 4.40
CA GLY A 358 -5.62 3.72 5.30
C GLY A 358 -4.29 3.50 6.01
N ASP A 359 -4.39 3.06 7.26
CA ASP A 359 -3.35 2.34 7.99
C ASP A 359 -4.07 1.80 9.25
N LEU A 360 -3.34 1.16 10.15
CA LEU A 360 -3.87 0.76 11.45
C LEU A 360 -3.27 1.65 12.52
N LEU A 361 -3.97 2.76 12.84
CA LEU A 361 -3.47 3.85 13.69
C LEU A 361 -4.20 3.90 15.04
N PRO A 362 -4.07 2.88 15.92
CA PRO A 362 -4.75 2.89 17.21
C PRO A 362 -4.29 4.09 18.05
N GLY A 363 -5.26 4.74 18.70
CA GLY A 363 -5.04 5.88 19.59
C GLY A 363 -4.84 7.23 18.89
N ILE A 364 -4.96 7.28 17.55
CA ILE A 364 -4.89 8.54 16.80
C ILE A 364 -6.30 8.99 16.49
N LEU A 365 -6.64 10.21 16.92
CA LEU A 365 -7.97 10.77 16.81
C LEU A 365 -7.95 12.05 15.98
N TRP A 366 -9.04 12.28 15.27
CA TRP A 366 -9.37 13.53 14.62
C TRP A 366 -10.83 13.86 14.94
N ASN A 367 -11.10 15.04 15.48
CA ASN A 367 -12.42 15.40 16.00
C ASN A 367 -13.01 14.30 16.92
N GLU A 368 -12.18 13.81 17.85
CA GLU A 368 -12.53 12.74 18.81
C GLU A 368 -12.86 11.37 18.18
N MET A 369 -12.70 11.21 16.87
CA MET A 369 -12.95 9.97 16.14
C MET A 369 -11.66 9.31 15.67
N ASP A 370 -11.58 7.98 15.81
CA ASP A 370 -10.54 7.20 15.15
C ASP A 370 -10.80 7.10 13.63
N THR A 371 -9.85 6.48 12.91
CA THR A 371 -9.94 6.34 11.44
C THR A 371 -11.19 5.57 11.01
N TYR A 372 -11.51 4.46 11.68
CA TYR A 372 -12.66 3.61 11.33
C TYR A 372 -13.99 4.32 11.56
N THR A 373 -14.12 5.04 12.67
CA THR A 373 -15.31 5.83 13.00
C THR A 373 -15.49 6.95 12.00
N SER A 374 -14.42 7.62 11.59
CA SER A 374 -14.44 8.66 10.57
C SER A 374 -14.81 8.12 9.18
N GLU A 375 -14.28 6.94 8.81
CA GLU A 375 -14.64 6.24 7.57
C GLU A 375 -16.13 5.84 7.55
N VAL A 376 -16.68 5.34 8.66
CA VAL A 376 -18.10 5.02 8.79
C VAL A 376 -18.96 6.28 8.70
N LYS A 377 -18.58 7.36 9.38
CA LYS A 377 -19.27 8.65 9.28
C LYS A 377 -19.36 9.13 7.82
N ALA A 378 -18.23 9.12 7.12
CA ALA A 378 -18.16 9.60 5.76
C ALA A 378 -19.03 8.78 4.79
N ILE A 379 -19.05 7.44 4.89
CA ILE A 379 -19.89 6.63 4.01
C ILE A 379 -21.40 6.83 4.30
N LEU A 380 -21.78 7.09 5.56
CA LEU A 380 -23.17 7.43 5.90
C LEU A 380 -23.58 8.76 5.25
N GLU A 381 -22.72 9.77 5.31
CA GLU A 381 -22.96 11.09 4.72
C GLU A 381 -23.10 11.01 3.19
N ARG A 382 -22.16 10.33 2.50
CA ARG A 382 -22.25 10.08 1.05
C ARG A 382 -23.53 9.36 0.65
N THR A 383 -23.93 8.35 1.43
CA THR A 383 -25.13 7.56 1.11
C THR A 383 -26.41 8.37 1.30
N ALA A 384 -26.48 9.20 2.34
CA ALA A 384 -27.61 10.10 2.58
C ALA A 384 -27.75 11.14 1.46
N GLU A 385 -26.64 11.71 0.98
CA GLU A 385 -26.62 12.65 -0.14
C GLU A 385 -27.06 12.01 -1.46
N ALA A 386 -26.59 10.79 -1.75
CA ALA A 386 -27.01 10.03 -2.92
C ALA A 386 -28.53 9.76 -2.92
N GLN A 387 -29.09 9.37 -1.77
CA GLN A 387 -30.53 9.15 -1.60
C GLN A 387 -31.33 10.45 -1.77
N ARG A 388 -30.84 11.58 -1.25
CA ARG A 388 -31.48 12.90 -1.43
C ARG A 388 -31.52 13.30 -2.90
N THR A 389 -30.41 13.13 -3.62
CA THR A 389 -30.29 13.46 -5.04
C THR A 389 -31.21 12.61 -5.91
N GLN A 390 -31.32 11.30 -5.62
CA GLN A 390 -32.25 10.41 -6.31
C GLN A 390 -33.72 10.79 -6.07
N ARG A 391 -34.07 11.22 -4.85
CA ARG A 391 -35.43 11.71 -4.53
C ARG A 391 -35.80 12.95 -5.35
N ILE A 392 -34.87 13.91 -5.46
CA ILE A 392 -35.08 15.12 -6.25
C ILE A 392 -35.31 14.76 -7.73
N LYS A 393 -34.48 13.89 -8.31
CA LYS A 393 -34.60 13.44 -9.72
C LYS A 393 -35.87 12.65 -10.04
N ARG A 394 -36.57 12.10 -9.04
CA ARG A 394 -37.85 11.38 -9.23
C ARG A 394 -39.07 12.29 -9.11
N ASN A 395 -38.90 13.49 -8.55
CA ASN A 395 -39.97 14.47 -8.34
C ASN A 395 -40.03 15.54 -9.46
N PHE A 396 -39.10 15.46 -10.42
CA PHE A 396 -39.11 16.16 -11.70
C PHE A 396 -39.17 15.10 -12.81
#